data_AF-A0AAW6TJ99-F1
#
_entry.id   AF-A0AAW6TJ99-F1
#
_cell.length_a   1.000
_cell.length_b   1.000
_cell.length_c   1.000
_cell.angle_alpha   90.00
_cell.angle_beta   90.00
_cell.angle_gamma   90.00
#
_symmetry.space_group_name_H-M   'P 1'
#
loop_
_entity.id
_entity.type
_entity.pdbx_description
1 polymer ?
#
loop_
_entity_poly.entity_id
_entity_poly.type
_entity_poly.pdbx_seq_one_letter_code
_entity_poly.pdbx_strand_id
1 'polypeptide(L)'
;MTEEKYGGDPFEFMHAVNREFIDRKKDFNILAENYIDRHKTRGKQAYIDMGYLMGYIAHKYKINTHFQSEIPLGGVRDGSTVGKDAFSLAMFATWRLKPYVFEIDDDLFEQIKKSPIPFESPVSIFDNLPAWAVYVQLSNHELSIYTPAHEIIKLKCYGFWAYKAYSGEQLWLYMYPHVSQDDMTKTVNIQKFLPTSFLIINEKLDLFESLKKALEKMMDKKQEQHITPEIWDMHLNNSRLFLSALLLLCVERPQIEDSSLKEVDIASLSHLPPIHPKTKRFIAPNEPTKFFIGRRLGGQIRAFKAQESKGMPTGVTMQPHVRQAHWHGYRYGEGRKQFKLTFLPPIFVNMHAEDNLEERD
;
A
#
# COMPACT_ATOMS: atom_id res chain seq x y z
N MET A 1 -15.27 -4.25 27.06
CA MET A 1 -14.56 -3.37 26.12
C MET A 1 -13.15 -3.21 26.64
N THR A 2 -12.26 -4.12 26.30
CA THR A 2 -10.82 -3.92 26.45
C THR A 2 -10.42 -2.84 25.46
N GLU A 3 -9.81 -1.75 25.93
CA GLU A 3 -9.28 -0.70 25.06
C GLU A 3 -8.30 -1.33 24.06
N GLU A 4 -8.58 -1.20 22.75
CA GLU A 4 -7.63 -1.53 21.69
C GLU A 4 -6.38 -0.69 21.92
N LYS A 5 -5.36 -1.29 22.52
CA LYS A 5 -4.24 -0.54 23.10
C LYS A 5 -3.51 0.35 22.08
N TYR A 6 -3.57 0.01 20.78
CA TYR A 6 -2.90 0.73 19.68
C TYR A 6 -3.58 0.57 18.30
N GLY A 7 -4.83 0.10 18.23
CA GLY A 7 -5.36 -0.62 17.06
C GLY A 7 -5.23 0.08 15.69
N GLY A 8 -5.41 1.40 15.63
CA GLY A 8 -5.45 2.13 14.37
C GLY A 8 -4.20 2.95 14.00
N ASP A 9 -3.29 3.23 14.94
CA ASP A 9 -2.13 4.08 14.65
C ASP A 9 -0.97 3.24 14.09
N PRO A 10 -0.57 3.44 12.82
CA PRO A 10 0.46 2.61 12.18
C PRO A 10 1.86 2.80 12.79
N PHE A 11 2.13 3.96 13.40
CA PHE A 11 3.42 4.26 14.00
C PHE A 11 3.55 3.58 15.37
N GLU A 12 2.51 3.65 16.20
CA GLU A 12 2.45 2.88 17.46
C GLU A 12 2.44 1.37 17.20
N PHE A 13 1.73 0.91 16.17
CA PHE A 13 1.75 -0.48 15.75
C PHE A 13 3.17 -0.95 15.40
N MET A 14 3.88 -0.18 14.57
CA MET A 14 5.29 -0.46 14.25
C MET A 14 6.14 -0.55 15.52
N HIS A 15 5.99 0.38 16.46
CA HIS A 15 6.74 0.36 17.71
C HIS A 15 6.40 -0.84 18.58
N ALA A 16 5.14 -1.26 18.64
CA ALA A 16 4.71 -2.45 19.35
C ALA A 16 5.37 -3.71 18.79
N VAL A 17 5.34 -3.88 17.47
CA VAL A 17 5.99 -5.03 16.80
C VAL A 17 7.50 -4.98 17.00
N ASN A 18 8.12 -3.80 16.90
CA ASN A 18 9.56 -3.64 17.09
C ASN A 18 10.03 -4.04 18.49
N ARG A 19 9.20 -3.83 19.53
CA ARG A 19 9.51 -4.23 20.92
C ARG A 19 9.54 -5.75 21.12
N GLU A 20 8.97 -6.52 20.20
CA GLU A 20 9.03 -7.99 20.27
C GLU A 20 10.42 -8.56 19.95
N PHE A 21 11.36 -7.75 19.45
CA PHE A 21 12.67 -8.19 18.96
C PHE A 21 13.81 -7.47 19.68
N ILE A 22 14.70 -8.25 20.32
CA ILE A 22 15.74 -7.80 21.25
C ILE A 22 16.79 -6.86 20.60
N ASP A 23 16.98 -6.91 19.28
CA ASP A 23 18.03 -6.17 18.55
C ASP A 23 17.52 -5.26 17.42
N ARG A 24 16.23 -4.92 17.40
CA ARG A 24 15.58 -4.27 16.25
C ARG A 24 16.30 -3.03 15.72
N LYS A 25 16.83 -2.18 16.62
CA LYS A 25 17.60 -0.97 16.25
C LYS A 25 18.90 -1.30 15.51
N LYS A 26 19.58 -2.39 15.88
CA LYS A 26 20.80 -2.86 15.22
C LYS A 26 20.46 -3.38 13.82
N ASP A 27 19.41 -4.18 13.70
CA ASP A 27 18.93 -4.72 12.43
C ASP A 27 18.63 -3.60 11.42
N PHE A 28 17.96 -2.56 11.88
CA PHE A 28 17.69 -1.34 11.11
C PHE A 28 18.93 -0.60 10.64
N ASN A 29 20.02 -0.61 11.41
CA ASN A 29 21.28 0.01 11.00
C ASN A 29 21.99 -0.83 9.93
N ILE A 30 21.98 -2.16 10.07
CA ILE A 30 22.57 -3.08 9.09
C ILE A 30 21.91 -2.91 7.72
N LEU A 31 20.56 -2.84 7.69
CA LEU A 31 19.84 -2.60 6.44
C LEU A 31 20.06 -1.18 5.89
N ALA A 32 20.20 -0.18 6.75
CA ALA A 32 20.52 1.18 6.31
C ALA A 32 21.93 1.27 5.69
N GLU A 33 22.91 0.56 6.24
CA GLU A 33 24.27 0.49 5.69
C GLU A 33 24.27 -0.19 4.32
N ASN A 34 23.56 -1.32 4.17
CA ASN A 34 23.36 -1.98 2.88
C ASN A 34 22.68 -1.05 1.86
N TYR A 35 21.64 -0.32 2.28
CA TYR A 35 20.98 0.67 1.45
C TYR A 35 21.95 1.74 0.95
N ILE A 36 22.72 2.36 1.86
CA ILE A 36 23.61 3.47 1.53
C ILE A 36 24.66 3.01 0.51
N ASP A 37 25.13 1.78 0.64
CA ASP A 37 26.05 1.21 -0.33
C ASP A 37 25.41 1.00 -1.70
N ARG A 38 24.22 0.39 -1.75
CA ARG A 38 23.44 0.20 -2.99
C ARG A 38 23.05 1.52 -3.65
N HIS A 39 22.80 2.58 -2.88
CA HIS A 39 22.48 3.90 -3.42
C HIS A 39 23.61 4.49 -4.27
N LYS A 40 24.87 4.14 -4.00
CA LYS A 40 26.02 4.59 -4.81
C LYS A 40 25.95 4.07 -6.25
N THR A 41 25.34 2.91 -6.47
CA THR A 41 25.29 2.24 -7.78
C THR A 41 23.89 2.28 -8.42
N ARG A 42 22.82 2.23 -7.62
CA ARG A 42 21.41 2.19 -8.10
C ARG A 42 20.62 3.48 -7.90
N GLY A 43 21.20 4.51 -7.25
CA GLY A 43 20.53 5.79 -7.01
C GLY A 43 19.16 5.63 -6.33
N LYS A 44 18.13 6.31 -6.84
CA LYS A 44 16.76 6.27 -6.29
C LYS A 44 16.13 4.88 -6.25
N GLN A 45 16.66 3.91 -7.00
CA GLN A 45 16.22 2.52 -7.00
C GLN A 45 16.99 1.65 -5.98
N ALA A 46 17.63 2.19 -4.96
CA ALA A 46 18.34 1.40 -3.95
C ALA A 46 17.42 0.72 -2.92
N TYR A 47 16.28 0.17 -3.34
CA TYR A 47 15.34 -0.54 -2.45
C TYR A 47 16.01 -1.70 -1.70
N ILE A 48 15.38 -2.13 -0.59
CA ILE A 48 15.83 -3.29 0.19
C ILE A 48 15.99 -4.50 -0.74
N ASP A 49 17.05 -5.26 -0.51
CA ASP A 49 17.28 -6.54 -1.17
C ASP A 49 16.81 -7.67 -0.25
N MET A 50 15.75 -8.38 -0.67
CA MET A 50 15.19 -9.50 0.09
C MET A 50 16.18 -10.66 0.20
N GLY A 51 17.07 -10.88 -0.78
CA GLY A 51 18.09 -11.91 -0.71
C GLY A 51 19.13 -11.60 0.38
N TYR A 52 19.62 -10.35 0.41
CA TYR A 52 20.49 -9.88 1.49
C TYR A 52 19.82 -9.99 2.86
N LEU A 53 18.57 -9.54 2.96
CA LEU A 53 17.78 -9.61 4.18
C LEU A 53 17.59 -11.05 4.66
N MET A 54 17.19 -11.97 3.77
CA MET A 54 16.99 -13.38 4.13
C MET A 54 18.30 -14.03 4.59
N GLY A 55 19.42 -13.73 3.92
CA GLY A 55 20.75 -14.19 4.35
C GLY A 55 21.14 -13.67 5.74
N TYR A 56 20.87 -12.38 6.00
CA TYR A 56 21.06 -11.77 7.31
C TYR A 56 20.20 -12.44 8.40
N ILE A 57 18.91 -12.66 8.13
CA ILE A 57 17.98 -13.33 9.05
C ILE A 57 18.43 -14.78 9.31
N ALA A 58 18.82 -15.52 8.28
CA ALA A 58 19.33 -16.88 8.41
C ALA A 58 20.56 -16.94 9.34
N HIS A 59 21.49 -15.99 9.17
CA HIS A 59 22.64 -15.86 10.06
C HIS A 59 22.24 -15.52 11.50
N LYS A 60 21.35 -14.51 11.67
CA LYS A 60 20.84 -14.07 12.98
C LYS A 60 20.24 -15.22 13.79
N TYR A 61 19.49 -16.11 13.13
CA TYR A 61 18.82 -17.25 13.75
C TYR A 61 19.61 -18.57 13.66
N LYS A 62 20.87 -18.56 13.19
CA LYS A 62 21.72 -19.75 13.03
C LYS A 62 21.04 -20.88 12.23
N ILE A 63 20.32 -20.52 11.18
CA ILE A 63 19.65 -21.48 10.30
C ILE A 63 20.73 -22.11 9.42
N ASN A 64 20.96 -23.43 9.55
CA ASN A 64 21.98 -24.14 8.77
C ASN A 64 21.63 -24.10 7.27
N THR A 65 22.42 -23.35 6.51
CA THR A 65 22.28 -23.20 5.05
C THR A 65 22.82 -24.43 4.33
N HIS A 66 22.00 -25.47 4.19
CA HIS A 66 22.00 -26.33 2.99
C HIS A 66 20.77 -26.01 2.12
N PHE A 67 20.27 -24.77 2.23
CA PHE A 67 19.11 -24.28 1.52
C PHE A 67 19.53 -23.76 0.13
N GLN A 68 19.18 -24.51 -0.91
CA GLN A 68 19.04 -23.97 -2.25
C GLN A 68 17.98 -22.87 -2.23
N SER A 69 18.36 -21.66 -2.66
CA SER A 69 17.62 -20.52 -3.26
C SER A 69 16.13 -20.22 -3.03
N GLU A 70 15.34 -21.04 -2.35
CA GLU A 70 13.91 -20.84 -2.17
C GLU A 70 13.57 -21.26 -0.74
N ILE A 71 13.40 -20.27 0.15
CA ILE A 71 12.60 -20.49 1.36
C ILE A 71 11.16 -20.35 0.88
N PRO A 72 10.37 -21.44 0.77
CA PRO A 72 8.97 -21.31 0.42
C PRO A 72 8.28 -20.53 1.54
N LEU A 73 7.41 -19.58 1.16
CA LEU A 73 6.54 -18.93 2.12
C LEU A 73 5.74 -19.98 2.90
N GLY A 74 6.07 -20.16 4.18
CA GLY A 74 5.28 -20.97 5.11
C GLY A 74 5.86 -22.32 5.54
N GLY A 75 7.01 -22.77 5.02
CA GLY A 75 7.61 -24.03 5.46
C GLY A 75 8.51 -23.87 6.68
N VAL A 76 8.04 -24.15 7.91
CA VAL A 76 8.98 -24.23 9.05
C VAL A 76 8.60 -25.23 10.14
N ARG A 77 9.57 -26.06 10.55
CA ARG A 77 9.69 -26.57 11.93
C ARG A 77 10.48 -25.50 12.71
N ASP A 78 9.78 -24.77 13.58
CA ASP A 78 10.27 -23.68 14.47
C ASP A 78 10.29 -22.22 13.95
N GLY A 79 9.55 -21.89 12.88
CA GLY A 79 9.65 -20.56 12.22
C GLY A 79 8.38 -19.73 12.13
N SER A 80 7.72 -19.54 13.26
CA SER A 80 6.81 -18.39 13.43
C SER A 80 7.60 -17.09 13.55
N THR A 81 8.61 -17.05 14.42
CA THR A 81 9.38 -15.83 14.73
C THR A 81 10.29 -15.39 13.57
N VAL A 82 10.91 -16.33 12.85
CA VAL A 82 11.84 -16.00 11.75
C VAL A 82 11.14 -15.26 10.61
N GLY A 83 10.02 -15.80 10.13
CA GLY A 83 9.22 -15.15 9.08
C GLY A 83 8.67 -13.80 9.55
N LYS A 84 8.13 -13.77 10.77
CA LYS A 84 7.65 -12.53 11.40
C LYS A 84 8.74 -11.47 11.45
N ASP A 85 9.96 -11.83 11.86
CA ASP A 85 11.10 -10.92 11.92
C ASP A 85 11.47 -10.40 10.53
N ALA A 86 11.66 -11.31 9.57
CA ALA A 86 12.04 -10.99 8.21
C ALA A 86 11.12 -9.96 7.55
N PHE A 87 9.81 -10.22 7.50
CA PHE A 87 8.89 -9.36 6.76
C PHE A 87 8.55 -8.06 7.50
N SER A 88 8.42 -8.10 8.84
CA SER A 88 8.26 -6.86 9.62
C SER A 88 9.50 -5.97 9.52
N LEU A 89 10.71 -6.57 9.50
CA LEU A 89 11.95 -5.84 9.31
C LEU A 89 12.02 -5.20 7.92
N ALA A 90 11.68 -5.92 6.84
CA ALA A 90 11.66 -5.37 5.48
C ALA A 90 10.76 -4.12 5.38
N MET A 91 9.53 -4.25 5.87
CA MET A 91 8.52 -3.20 5.82
C MET A 91 8.89 -1.98 6.68
N PHE A 92 9.25 -2.20 7.95
CA PHE A 92 9.52 -1.09 8.86
C PHE A 92 10.90 -0.49 8.68
N ALA A 93 11.87 -1.22 8.11
CA ALA A 93 13.18 -0.66 7.82
C ALA A 93 13.12 0.46 6.77
N THR A 94 12.21 0.34 5.80
CA THR A 94 11.97 1.39 4.79
C THR A 94 11.03 2.46 5.33
N TRP A 95 9.87 2.08 5.87
CA TRP A 95 8.84 3.03 6.26
C TRP A 95 9.26 3.94 7.41
N ARG A 96 10.01 3.45 8.42
CA ARG A 96 10.43 4.29 9.57
C ARG A 96 11.25 5.52 9.19
N LEU A 97 11.92 5.48 8.03
CA LEU A 97 12.79 6.57 7.59
C LEU A 97 11.98 7.75 7.05
N LYS A 98 10.78 7.46 6.53
CA LYS A 98 9.78 8.40 6.05
C LYS A 98 8.40 7.84 6.40
N PRO A 99 7.97 7.95 7.67
CA PRO A 99 6.71 7.41 8.15
C PRO A 99 5.53 8.24 7.65
N TYR A 100 5.38 8.28 6.33
CA TYR A 100 4.33 8.98 5.63
C TYR A 100 3.05 8.16 5.73
N VAL A 101 2.00 8.82 6.22
CA VAL A 101 0.65 8.30 6.37
C VAL A 101 -0.24 9.09 5.44
N PHE A 102 -0.84 8.43 4.45
CA PHE A 102 -1.76 9.03 3.50
C PHE A 102 -3.19 8.60 3.85
N GLU A 103 -3.96 9.52 4.42
CA GLU A 103 -5.35 9.30 4.79
C GLU A 103 -6.28 9.67 3.62
N ILE A 104 -7.03 8.68 3.14
CA ILE A 104 -8.02 8.88 2.08
C ILE A 104 -9.34 9.27 2.73
N ASP A 105 -9.96 10.36 2.26
CA ASP A 105 -11.30 10.75 2.68
C ASP A 105 -12.31 9.62 2.41
N ASP A 106 -13.14 9.30 3.40
CA ASP A 106 -14.11 8.20 3.37
C ASP A 106 -15.01 8.22 2.13
N ASP A 107 -15.52 9.40 1.75
CA ASP A 107 -16.42 9.53 0.60
C ASP A 107 -15.68 9.31 -0.72
N LEU A 108 -14.41 9.73 -0.82
CA LEU A 108 -13.55 9.40 -1.95
C LEU A 108 -13.25 7.89 -1.98
N PHE A 109 -12.96 7.30 -0.82
CA PHE A 109 -12.66 5.87 -0.75
C PHE A 109 -13.85 5.01 -1.20
N GLU A 110 -15.08 5.40 -0.86
CA GLU A 110 -16.30 4.76 -1.38
C GLU A 110 -16.43 4.85 -2.90
N GLN A 111 -15.98 5.94 -3.53
CA GLN A 111 -15.94 6.04 -4.99
C GLN A 111 -14.90 5.07 -5.59
N ILE A 112 -13.72 4.97 -4.96
CA ILE A 112 -12.63 4.09 -5.40
C ILE A 112 -13.05 2.62 -5.34
N LYS A 113 -13.78 2.21 -4.31
CA LYS A 113 -14.34 0.85 -4.21
C LYS A 113 -15.23 0.48 -5.40
N LYS A 114 -15.98 1.45 -5.94
CA LYS A 114 -16.91 1.26 -7.06
C LYS A 114 -16.22 1.33 -8.43
N SER A 115 -15.06 1.97 -8.52
CA SER A 115 -14.26 2.03 -9.73
C SER A 115 -12.83 1.56 -9.48
N PRO A 116 -12.61 0.24 -9.34
CA PRO A 116 -11.28 -0.29 -9.12
C PRO A 116 -10.45 -0.25 -10.43
N ILE A 117 -9.13 -0.03 -10.28
CA ILE A 117 -8.16 0.06 -11.37
C ILE A 117 -8.33 -1.09 -12.39
N PRO A 118 -8.34 -0.85 -13.71
CA PRO A 118 -8.40 -1.92 -14.71
C PRO A 118 -7.19 -2.86 -14.62
N PHE A 119 -7.40 -4.16 -14.80
CA PHE A 119 -6.32 -5.15 -14.71
C PHE A 119 -5.31 -5.05 -15.86
N GLU A 120 -5.71 -4.47 -16.97
CA GLU A 120 -4.87 -4.21 -18.15
C GLU A 120 -3.98 -2.97 -17.96
N SER A 121 -4.07 -2.30 -16.79
CA SER A 121 -3.22 -1.15 -16.47
C SER A 121 -1.76 -1.60 -16.35
N PRO A 122 -0.80 -0.86 -16.92
CA PRO A 122 0.62 -1.16 -16.78
C PRO A 122 1.05 -1.14 -15.31
N VAL A 123 1.74 -2.18 -14.85
CA VAL A 123 2.21 -2.25 -13.47
C VAL A 123 3.30 -1.22 -13.16
N SER A 124 4.01 -0.72 -14.17
CA SER A 124 5.06 0.31 -14.03
C SER A 124 4.53 1.64 -13.49
N ILE A 125 3.22 1.87 -13.46
CA ILE A 125 2.66 3.09 -12.84
C ILE A 125 3.04 3.23 -11.36
N PHE A 126 3.28 2.11 -10.65
CA PHE A 126 3.70 2.12 -9.25
C PHE A 126 5.20 2.42 -9.05
N ASP A 127 5.96 2.67 -10.13
CA ASP A 127 7.29 3.27 -10.01
C ASP A 127 7.21 4.69 -9.45
N ASN A 128 6.08 5.39 -9.67
CA ASN A 128 5.84 6.77 -9.24
C ASN A 128 5.52 6.95 -7.74
N LEU A 129 5.60 5.89 -6.93
CA LEU A 129 5.38 6.01 -5.49
C LEU A 129 6.27 7.11 -4.86
N PRO A 130 5.72 7.96 -3.97
CA PRO A 130 6.43 9.10 -3.39
C PRO A 130 7.62 8.73 -2.50
N ALA A 131 7.61 7.52 -1.96
CA ALA A 131 8.64 7.00 -1.06
C ALA A 131 8.82 5.50 -1.28
N TRP A 132 9.87 4.92 -0.71
CA TRP A 132 10.12 3.47 -0.80
C TRP A 132 9.05 2.64 -0.13
N ALA A 133 8.48 3.18 0.93
CA ALA A 133 7.36 2.62 1.64
C ALA A 133 6.42 3.76 2.04
N VAL A 134 5.13 3.49 1.95
CA VAL A 134 4.06 4.39 2.37
C VAL A 134 3.05 3.61 3.19
N TYR A 135 2.33 4.31 4.06
CA TYR A 135 1.13 3.77 4.67
C TYR A 135 -0.08 4.50 4.10
N VAL A 136 -1.06 3.73 3.61
CA VAL A 136 -2.36 4.27 3.16
C VAL A 136 -3.39 3.93 4.23
N GLN A 137 -3.93 4.95 4.89
CA GLN A 137 -4.96 4.81 5.90
C GLN A 137 -6.33 4.74 5.25
N LEU A 138 -7.11 3.74 5.66
CA LEU A 138 -8.45 3.46 5.16
C LEU A 138 -9.43 3.50 6.31
N SER A 139 -10.45 4.34 6.20
CA SER A 139 -11.55 4.36 7.18
C SER A 139 -12.57 3.28 6.87
N ASN A 140 -13.07 2.63 7.93
CA ASN A 140 -14.24 1.73 7.87
C ASN A 140 -14.14 0.64 6.79
N HIS A 141 -12.95 0.04 6.64
CA HIS A 141 -12.73 -1.05 5.69
C HIS A 141 -12.69 -2.41 6.39
N GLU A 142 -13.34 -3.40 5.79
CA GLU A 142 -13.21 -4.80 6.16
C GLU A 142 -12.42 -5.54 5.08
N LEU A 143 -11.34 -6.21 5.49
CA LEU A 143 -10.53 -7.07 4.63
C LEU A 143 -11.05 -8.50 4.71
N SER A 144 -11.43 -9.06 3.57
CA SER A 144 -11.74 -10.50 3.48
C SER A 144 -10.45 -11.32 3.51
N ILE A 145 -10.38 -12.36 4.33
CA ILE A 145 -9.23 -13.26 4.35
C ILE A 145 -9.66 -14.71 4.52
N TYR A 146 -8.92 -15.60 3.87
CA TYR A 146 -9.08 -17.03 4.01
C TYR A 146 -8.29 -17.54 5.23
N THR A 147 -8.95 -18.29 6.11
CA THR A 147 -8.35 -18.81 7.34
C THR A 147 -7.92 -20.27 7.17
N PRO A 148 -7.04 -20.78 8.06
CA PRO A 148 -6.72 -22.21 8.14
C PRO A 148 -7.93 -23.12 8.42
N ALA A 149 -9.05 -22.57 8.91
CA ALA A 149 -10.30 -23.29 9.13
C ALA A 149 -11.16 -23.42 7.84
N HIS A 150 -10.61 -23.04 6.68
CA HIS A 150 -11.23 -23.11 5.37
C HIS A 150 -12.47 -22.21 5.20
N GLU A 151 -12.47 -21.07 5.89
CA GLU A 151 -13.53 -20.06 5.83
C GLU A 151 -12.97 -18.71 5.38
N ILE A 152 -13.82 -17.92 4.70
CA ILE A 152 -13.54 -16.51 4.43
C ILE A 152 -14.18 -15.71 5.56
N ILE A 153 -13.33 -15.01 6.32
CA ILE A 153 -13.77 -14.09 7.38
C ILE A 153 -13.47 -12.66 6.97
N LYS A 154 -14.10 -11.72 7.67
CA LYS A 154 -13.81 -10.29 7.53
C LYS A 154 -13.04 -9.78 8.74
N LEU A 155 -11.95 -9.07 8.50
CA LEU A 155 -11.12 -8.43 9.51
C LEU A 155 -11.25 -6.92 9.40
N LYS A 156 -11.28 -6.22 10.54
CA LYS A 156 -11.21 -4.76 10.53
C LYS A 156 -9.83 -4.33 10.01
N CYS A 157 -9.81 -3.51 8.97
CA CYS A 157 -8.60 -3.05 8.29
C CYS A 157 -8.48 -1.54 8.40
N TYR A 158 -7.42 -1.06 9.05
CA TYR A 158 -7.12 0.35 9.27
C TYR A 158 -6.36 1.00 8.10
N GLY A 159 -5.88 0.18 7.17
CA GLY A 159 -5.01 0.61 6.10
C GLY A 159 -4.04 -0.48 5.69
N PHE A 160 -3.01 -0.10 4.94
CA PHE A 160 -1.97 -1.02 4.52
C PHE A 160 -0.65 -0.28 4.29
N TRP A 161 0.46 -0.98 4.52
CA TRP A 161 1.77 -0.55 4.04
C TRP A 161 1.97 -1.05 2.62
N ALA A 162 2.51 -0.20 1.75
CA ALA A 162 2.98 -0.57 0.43
C ALA A 162 4.47 -0.24 0.35
N TYR A 163 5.32 -1.19 0.00
CA TYR A 163 6.77 -0.99 -0.06
C TYR A 163 7.43 -1.75 -1.20
N LYS A 164 8.48 -1.15 -1.76
CA LYS A 164 9.26 -1.72 -2.85
C LYS A 164 10.52 -2.41 -2.32
N ALA A 165 10.81 -3.60 -2.85
CA ALA A 165 12.04 -4.35 -2.54
C ALA A 165 12.45 -5.23 -3.73
N TYR A 166 13.75 -5.51 -3.85
CA TYR A 166 14.27 -6.46 -4.83
C TYR A 166 14.19 -7.88 -4.31
N SER A 167 13.87 -8.81 -5.20
CA SER A 167 14.13 -10.24 -5.02
C SER A 167 14.87 -10.73 -6.27
N GLY A 168 16.15 -11.04 -6.11
CA GLY A 168 17.08 -11.14 -7.24
C GLY A 168 17.13 -9.82 -8.02
N GLU A 169 17.05 -9.90 -9.36
CA GLU A 169 17.01 -8.71 -10.22
C GLU A 169 15.62 -8.11 -10.41
N GLN A 170 14.58 -8.74 -9.88
CA GLN A 170 13.21 -8.27 -10.04
C GLN A 170 12.84 -7.29 -8.95
N LEU A 171 12.22 -6.17 -9.32
CA LEU A 171 11.62 -5.23 -8.38
C LEU A 171 10.20 -5.70 -8.04
N TRP A 172 9.91 -5.78 -6.75
CA TRP A 172 8.61 -6.18 -6.23
C TRP A 172 7.97 -5.02 -5.48
N LEU A 173 6.65 -4.92 -5.58
CA LEU A 173 5.82 -4.10 -4.70
C LEU A 173 5.06 -5.04 -3.77
N TYR A 174 5.32 -4.94 -2.48
CA TYR A 174 4.65 -5.70 -1.43
C TYR A 174 3.62 -4.82 -0.72
N MET A 175 2.46 -5.40 -0.41
CA MET A 175 1.41 -4.74 0.37
C MET A 175 1.03 -5.61 1.57
N TYR A 176 1.07 -5.01 2.75
CA TYR A 176 0.73 -5.66 4.00
C TYR A 176 -0.42 -4.91 4.70
N PRO A 177 -1.55 -5.58 4.99
CA PRO A 177 -2.70 -4.94 5.61
C PRO A 177 -2.47 -4.71 7.11
N HIS A 178 -2.92 -3.56 7.59
CA HIS A 178 -2.98 -3.25 9.02
C HIS A 178 -4.35 -3.63 9.56
N VAL A 179 -4.41 -4.78 10.25
CA VAL A 179 -5.63 -5.24 10.92
C VAL A 179 -5.49 -5.10 12.43
N SER A 180 -6.61 -5.23 13.14
CA SER A 180 -6.59 -5.23 14.61
C SER A 180 -5.69 -6.34 15.15
N GLN A 181 -5.05 -6.11 16.30
CA GLN A 181 -4.16 -7.11 16.92
C GLN A 181 -4.91 -8.39 17.27
N ASP A 182 -6.17 -8.27 17.71
CA ASP A 182 -7.05 -9.40 18.01
C ASP A 182 -7.40 -10.21 16.74
N ASP A 183 -7.38 -9.56 15.57
CA ASP A 183 -7.59 -10.20 14.27
C ASP A 183 -6.32 -10.83 13.69
N MET A 184 -5.12 -10.35 14.09
CA MET A 184 -3.85 -10.84 13.53
C MET A 184 -3.63 -12.34 13.74
N THR A 185 -4.14 -12.90 14.84
CA THR A 185 -3.99 -14.33 15.15
C THR A 185 -4.94 -15.22 14.35
N LYS A 186 -5.93 -14.65 13.65
CA LYS A 186 -6.92 -15.40 12.88
C LYS A 186 -6.36 -16.01 11.59
N THR A 187 -5.17 -15.58 11.17
CA THR A 187 -4.48 -16.14 10.00
C THR A 187 -2.97 -16.10 10.15
N VAL A 188 -2.32 -17.20 9.75
CA VAL A 188 -0.88 -17.37 9.83
C VAL A 188 -0.14 -16.33 9.00
N ASN A 189 -0.70 -15.91 7.87
CA ASN A 189 -0.03 -14.97 6.97
C ASN A 189 0.11 -13.58 7.60
N ILE A 190 -0.98 -13.05 8.16
CA ILE A 190 -0.96 -11.76 8.85
C ILE A 190 -0.11 -11.88 10.13
N GLN A 191 -0.29 -12.94 10.92
CA GLN A 191 0.53 -13.14 12.12
C GLN A 191 2.04 -13.11 11.83
N LYS A 192 2.46 -13.64 10.67
CA LYS A 192 3.85 -13.69 10.20
C LYS A 192 4.27 -12.50 9.35
N PHE A 193 3.44 -11.47 9.24
CA PHE A 193 3.72 -10.27 8.44
C PHE A 193 3.94 -10.54 6.94
N LEU A 194 3.41 -11.68 6.45
CA LEU A 194 3.50 -12.01 5.04
C LEU A 194 2.65 -11.01 4.24
N PRO A 195 3.21 -10.36 3.20
CA PRO A 195 2.43 -9.52 2.31
C PRO A 195 1.24 -10.30 1.74
N THR A 196 0.04 -9.76 1.84
CA THR A 196 -1.17 -10.42 1.33
C THR A 196 -1.41 -10.15 -0.15
N SER A 197 -0.73 -9.13 -0.68
CA SER A 197 -0.75 -8.74 -2.09
C SER A 197 0.66 -8.32 -2.50
N PHE A 198 1.09 -8.76 -3.68
CA PHE A 198 2.42 -8.47 -4.18
C PHE A 198 2.46 -8.50 -5.71
N LEU A 199 3.28 -7.65 -6.29
CA LEU A 199 3.42 -7.45 -7.73
C LEU A 199 4.88 -7.48 -8.12
N ILE A 200 5.16 -7.99 -9.32
CA ILE A 200 6.44 -7.76 -9.99
C ILE A 200 6.32 -6.50 -10.84
N ILE A 201 7.13 -5.49 -10.53
CA ILE A 201 7.17 -4.25 -11.30
C ILE A 201 8.03 -4.49 -12.55
N ASN A 202 7.40 -4.40 -13.72
CA ASN A 202 8.05 -4.58 -15.01
C ASN A 202 7.26 -3.84 -16.10
N GLU A 203 7.93 -3.05 -16.93
CA GLU A 203 7.30 -2.23 -17.98
C GLU A 203 6.50 -3.03 -19.02
N LYS A 204 6.75 -4.34 -19.13
CA LYS A 204 6.09 -5.23 -20.10
C LYS A 204 4.88 -5.97 -19.54
N LEU A 205 4.53 -5.78 -18.27
CA LEU A 205 3.43 -6.48 -17.61
C LEU A 205 2.27 -5.53 -17.31
N ASP A 206 1.06 -6.05 -17.47
CA ASP A 206 -0.11 -5.47 -16.83
C ASP A 206 -0.28 -5.97 -15.39
N LEU A 207 -1.29 -5.46 -14.67
CA LEU A 207 -1.53 -5.83 -13.28
C LEU A 207 -1.86 -7.31 -13.13
N PHE A 208 -2.69 -7.88 -14.00
CA PHE A 208 -3.12 -9.27 -13.86
C PHE A 208 -1.97 -10.24 -14.12
N GLU A 209 -1.21 -10.01 -15.19
CA GLU A 209 -0.01 -10.78 -15.49
C GLU A 209 1.03 -10.67 -14.37
N SER A 210 1.19 -9.47 -13.80
CA SER A 210 2.09 -9.26 -12.67
C SER A 210 1.65 -10.02 -11.42
N LEU A 211 0.38 -9.91 -11.00
CA LEU A 211 -0.17 -10.64 -9.86
C LEU A 211 -0.03 -12.15 -10.03
N LYS A 212 -0.41 -12.66 -11.21
CA LYS A 212 -0.34 -14.09 -11.52
C LYS A 212 1.09 -14.61 -11.45
N LYS A 213 2.03 -13.96 -12.14
CA LYS A 213 3.45 -14.34 -12.12
C LYS A 213 4.06 -14.24 -10.72
N ALA A 214 3.64 -13.23 -9.95
CA ALA A 214 4.11 -13.05 -8.59
C ALA A 214 3.61 -14.18 -7.69
N LEU A 215 2.35 -14.60 -7.84
CA LEU A 215 1.78 -15.73 -7.10
C LEU A 215 2.46 -17.05 -7.43
N GLU A 216 2.62 -17.36 -8.72
CA GLU A 216 3.30 -18.57 -9.22
C GLU A 216 4.75 -18.70 -8.69
N LYS A 217 5.41 -17.57 -8.40
CA LYS A 217 6.76 -17.55 -7.82
C LYS A 217 6.79 -17.67 -6.30
N MET A 218 5.71 -17.29 -5.64
CA MET A 218 5.63 -17.19 -4.18
C MET A 218 5.02 -18.45 -3.55
N MET A 219 4.24 -19.19 -4.33
CA MET A 219 3.56 -20.41 -3.90
C MET A 219 4.28 -21.66 -4.40
N ASP A 220 4.33 -22.69 -3.57
CA ASP A 220 4.70 -24.01 -4.04
C ASP A 220 3.50 -24.74 -4.69
N LYS A 221 3.79 -25.79 -5.47
CA LYS A 221 2.76 -26.58 -6.18
C LYS A 221 1.68 -27.17 -5.25
N LYS A 222 2.01 -27.44 -3.99
CA LYS A 222 1.06 -27.99 -3.03
C LYS A 222 0.11 -26.90 -2.55
N GLN A 223 0.61 -25.69 -2.31
CA GLN A 223 -0.21 -24.54 -1.96
C GLN A 223 -1.13 -24.13 -3.11
N GLU A 224 -0.63 -24.15 -4.36
CA GLU A 224 -1.43 -23.82 -5.56
C GLU A 224 -2.68 -24.71 -5.69
N GLN A 225 -2.56 -26.01 -5.38
CA GLN A 225 -3.69 -26.96 -5.44
C GLN A 225 -4.84 -26.65 -4.48
N HIS A 226 -4.60 -25.84 -3.44
CA HIS A 226 -5.61 -25.46 -2.45
C HIS A 226 -6.27 -24.12 -2.76
N ILE A 227 -5.90 -23.45 -3.85
CA ILE A 227 -6.55 -22.21 -4.26
C ILE A 227 -7.83 -22.54 -5.03
N THR A 228 -8.97 -22.34 -4.37
CA THR A 228 -10.27 -22.37 -5.05
C THR A 228 -10.51 -21.05 -5.82
N PRO A 229 -11.43 -21.03 -6.79
CA PRO A 229 -11.83 -19.81 -7.46
C PRO A 229 -12.30 -18.71 -6.48
N GLU A 230 -13.01 -19.07 -5.39
CA GLU A 230 -13.45 -18.07 -4.41
C GLU A 230 -12.27 -17.42 -3.68
N ILE A 231 -11.25 -18.22 -3.32
CA ILE A 231 -10.03 -17.72 -2.67
C ILE A 231 -9.26 -16.80 -3.62
N TRP A 232 -9.12 -17.21 -4.88
CA TRP A 232 -8.48 -16.41 -5.91
C TRP A 232 -9.18 -15.07 -6.15
N ASP A 233 -10.50 -15.09 -6.32
CA ASP A 233 -11.29 -13.88 -6.52
C ASP A 233 -11.21 -12.94 -5.31
N MET A 234 -11.25 -13.49 -4.09
CA MET A 234 -11.02 -12.73 -2.86
C MET A 234 -9.65 -12.04 -2.88
N HIS A 235 -8.57 -12.76 -3.17
CA HIS A 235 -7.21 -12.20 -3.23
C HIS A 235 -7.07 -11.13 -4.31
N LEU A 236 -7.63 -11.37 -5.50
CA LEU A 236 -7.64 -10.41 -6.59
C LEU A 236 -8.39 -9.14 -6.21
N ASN A 237 -9.58 -9.24 -5.61
CA ASN A 237 -10.40 -8.10 -5.21
C ASN A 237 -9.70 -7.25 -4.13
N ASN A 238 -9.11 -7.89 -3.11
CA ASN A 238 -8.32 -7.18 -2.09
C ASN A 238 -7.13 -6.44 -2.72
N SER A 239 -6.36 -7.13 -3.57
CA SER A 239 -5.20 -6.56 -4.24
C SER A 239 -5.61 -5.37 -5.11
N ARG A 240 -6.67 -5.52 -5.91
CA ARG A 240 -7.17 -4.49 -6.81
C ARG A 240 -7.65 -3.26 -6.05
N LEU A 241 -8.31 -3.43 -4.89
CA LEU A 241 -8.73 -2.31 -4.04
C LEU A 241 -7.52 -1.54 -3.49
N PHE A 242 -6.54 -2.24 -2.91
CA PHE A 242 -5.31 -1.60 -2.39
C PHE A 242 -4.55 -0.87 -3.50
N LEU A 243 -4.45 -1.47 -4.69
CA LEU A 243 -3.81 -0.84 -5.84
C LEU A 243 -4.58 0.40 -6.33
N SER A 244 -5.91 0.36 -6.28
CA SER A 244 -6.74 1.52 -6.64
C SER A 244 -6.55 2.68 -5.66
N ALA A 245 -6.44 2.39 -4.37
CA ALA A 245 -6.13 3.39 -3.35
C ALA A 245 -4.70 3.93 -3.51
N LEU A 246 -3.73 3.04 -3.74
CA LEU A 246 -2.32 3.39 -3.91
C LEU A 246 -2.08 4.24 -5.18
N LEU A 247 -2.88 4.02 -6.23
CA LEU A 247 -2.77 4.75 -7.49
C LEU A 247 -3.02 6.26 -7.33
N LEU A 248 -3.77 6.69 -6.30
CA LEU A 248 -3.92 8.11 -5.97
C LEU A 248 -2.60 8.81 -5.68
N LEU A 249 -1.56 8.05 -5.31
CA LEU A 249 -0.20 8.56 -5.07
C LEU A 249 0.70 8.50 -6.32
N CYS A 250 0.26 7.86 -7.39
CA CYS A 250 1.10 7.55 -8.56
C CYS A 250 0.65 8.28 -9.84
N VAL A 251 -0.51 8.95 -9.81
CA VAL A 251 -0.99 9.80 -10.91
C VAL A 251 -0.13 11.04 -11.08
N GLU A 252 -0.15 11.63 -12.28
CA GLU A 252 0.65 12.81 -12.61
C GLU A 252 0.35 14.05 -11.74
N ARG A 253 -0.90 14.20 -11.27
CA ARG A 253 -1.34 15.34 -10.45
C ARG A 253 -2.16 14.84 -9.26
N PRO A 254 -1.50 14.27 -8.25
CA PRO A 254 -2.21 13.75 -7.09
C PRO A 254 -2.65 14.92 -6.20
N GLN A 255 -3.93 14.94 -5.83
CA GLN A 255 -4.48 15.96 -4.94
C GLN A 255 -4.21 15.57 -3.49
N ILE A 256 -3.05 15.99 -2.98
CA ILE A 256 -2.57 15.66 -1.64
C ILE A 256 -2.39 16.95 -0.84
N GLU A 257 -2.94 16.97 0.36
CA GLU A 257 -2.87 18.09 1.28
C GLU A 257 -2.10 17.70 2.55
N ASP A 258 -1.44 18.66 3.18
CA ASP A 258 -0.89 18.51 4.53
C ASP A 258 -1.95 18.79 5.62
N SER A 259 -1.53 18.74 6.88
CA SER A 259 -2.40 19.07 8.03
C SER A 259 -2.91 20.51 8.05
N SER A 260 -2.26 21.41 7.31
CA SER A 260 -2.63 22.82 7.16
C SER A 260 -3.45 23.10 5.89
N LEU A 261 -3.96 22.05 5.23
CA LEU A 261 -4.73 22.13 3.98
C LEU A 261 -3.95 22.74 2.80
N LYS A 262 -2.62 22.69 2.85
CA LYS A 262 -1.78 23.13 1.73
C LYS A 262 -1.50 21.96 0.80
N GLU A 263 -1.59 22.21 -0.49
CA GLU A 263 -1.21 21.23 -1.51
C GLU A 263 0.28 20.89 -1.38
N VAL A 264 0.58 19.61 -1.43
CA VAL A 264 1.92 19.06 -1.27
C VAL A 264 2.46 18.65 -2.63
N ASP A 265 3.63 19.18 -3.00
CA ASP A 265 4.39 18.62 -4.12
C ASP A 265 4.89 17.22 -3.74
N ILE A 266 4.22 16.21 -4.27
CA ILE A 266 4.53 14.81 -4.03
C ILE A 266 5.97 14.44 -4.45
N ALA A 267 6.53 15.12 -5.45
CA ALA A 267 7.88 14.80 -5.93
C ALA A 267 8.94 15.11 -4.88
N SER A 268 8.71 16.15 -4.05
CA SER A 268 9.55 16.49 -2.90
C SER A 268 9.62 15.37 -1.86
N LEU A 269 8.61 14.50 -1.79
CA LEU A 269 8.59 13.38 -0.86
C LEU A 269 9.62 12.29 -1.21
N SER A 270 10.17 12.29 -2.43
CA SER A 270 11.10 11.27 -2.94
C SER A 270 12.56 11.44 -2.54
N HIS A 271 12.94 12.55 -1.88
CA HIS A 271 14.31 12.79 -1.45
C HIS A 271 14.82 11.74 -0.46
N LEU A 272 16.14 11.56 -0.31
CA LEU A 272 16.65 10.66 0.73
C LEU A 272 16.38 11.21 2.13
N PRO A 273 16.18 10.35 3.13
CA PRO A 273 16.22 10.77 4.53
C PRO A 273 17.59 11.41 4.87
N PRO A 274 17.64 12.37 5.80
CA PRO A 274 18.90 12.98 6.23
C PRO A 274 19.88 11.93 6.77
N ILE A 275 21.18 12.10 6.50
CA ILE A 275 22.25 11.23 7.01
C ILE A 275 23.04 11.99 8.07
N HIS A 276 23.20 11.39 9.24
CA HIS A 276 24.00 11.95 10.31
C HIS A 276 25.49 11.98 9.93
N PRO A 277 26.18 13.14 10.04
CA PRO A 277 27.50 13.34 9.44
C PRO A 277 28.60 12.46 10.03
N LYS A 278 28.55 12.17 11.34
CA LYS A 278 29.56 11.34 12.03
C LYS A 278 29.31 9.84 11.89
N THR A 279 28.12 9.38 12.27
CA THR A 279 27.76 7.95 12.24
C THR A 279 27.46 7.41 10.83
N LYS A 280 27.27 8.30 9.83
CA LYS A 280 26.89 7.96 8.46
C LYS A 280 25.59 7.13 8.37
N ARG A 281 24.68 7.30 9.33
CA ARG A 281 23.39 6.60 9.41
C ARG A 281 22.24 7.54 9.07
N PHE A 282 21.16 7.00 8.52
CA PHE A 282 19.92 7.76 8.37
C PHE A 282 19.37 8.23 9.71
N ILE A 283 18.78 9.42 9.68
CA ILE A 283 18.02 10.01 10.77
C ILE A 283 16.55 9.71 10.50
N ALA A 284 15.96 8.84 11.32
CA ALA A 284 14.51 8.60 11.30
C ALA A 284 13.82 9.68 12.15
N PRO A 285 12.67 10.21 11.71
CA PRO A 285 11.86 11.10 12.53
C PRO A 285 11.23 10.35 13.71
N ASN A 286 10.82 11.10 14.73
CA ASN A 286 10.19 10.55 15.94
C ASN A 286 8.65 10.52 15.87
N GLU A 287 8.06 11.05 14.79
CA GLU A 287 6.62 11.12 14.57
C GLU A 287 6.29 10.89 13.08
N PRO A 288 5.10 10.35 12.77
CA PRO A 288 4.64 10.21 11.39
C PRO A 288 4.27 11.57 10.77
N THR A 289 4.54 11.73 9.48
CA THR A 289 4.00 12.85 8.71
C THR A 289 2.68 12.43 8.07
N LYS A 290 1.59 13.13 8.40
CA LYS A 290 0.26 12.83 7.87
C LYS A 290 -0.06 13.72 6.68
N PHE A 291 -0.56 13.09 5.63
CA PHE A 291 -1.07 13.70 4.41
C PHE A 291 -2.50 13.22 4.17
N PHE A 292 -3.27 14.03 3.46
CA PHE A 292 -4.69 13.80 3.23
C PHE A 292 -4.99 13.81 1.75
N ILE A 293 -5.82 12.86 1.30
CA ILE A 293 -6.19 12.70 -0.09
C ILE A 293 -7.68 12.93 -0.23
N GLY A 294 -8.04 13.89 -1.08
CA GLY A 294 -9.43 14.10 -1.47
C GLY A 294 -10.33 14.70 -0.39
N ARG A 295 -9.79 15.41 0.62
CA ARG A 295 -10.61 16.11 1.64
C ARG A 295 -11.59 17.10 1.02
N ARG A 296 -11.10 17.95 0.10
CA ARG A 296 -11.95 18.88 -0.65
C ARG A 296 -13.05 18.15 -1.40
N LEU A 297 -12.69 17.07 -2.10
CA LEU A 297 -13.61 16.28 -2.91
C LEU A 297 -14.66 15.56 -2.05
N GLY A 298 -14.25 14.96 -0.94
CA GLY A 298 -15.13 14.37 0.04
C GLY A 298 -16.08 15.39 0.65
N GLY A 299 -15.59 16.59 0.97
CA GLY A 299 -16.41 17.71 1.42
C GLY A 299 -17.52 18.06 0.43
N GLN A 300 -17.18 18.12 -0.87
CA GLN A 300 -18.17 18.35 -1.93
C GLN A 300 -19.18 17.20 -2.03
N ILE A 301 -18.75 15.94 -1.91
CA ILE A 301 -19.67 14.78 -1.92
C ILE A 301 -20.64 14.85 -0.73
N ARG A 302 -20.16 15.21 0.47
CA ARG A 302 -21.00 15.36 1.67
C ARG A 302 -21.98 16.51 1.52
N ALA A 303 -21.52 17.66 1.02
CA ALA A 303 -22.38 18.82 0.75
C ALA A 303 -23.49 18.47 -0.24
N PHE A 304 -23.16 17.74 -1.32
CA PHE A 304 -24.13 17.23 -2.29
C PHE A 304 -25.21 16.35 -1.63
N LYS A 305 -24.78 15.31 -0.90
CA LYS A 305 -25.72 14.40 -0.20
C LYS A 305 -26.60 15.13 0.81
N ALA A 306 -26.06 16.15 1.47
CA ALA A 306 -26.81 16.98 2.43
C ALA A 306 -27.85 17.87 1.76
N GLN A 307 -27.62 18.35 0.53
CA GLN A 307 -28.61 19.11 -0.23
C GLN A 307 -29.71 18.20 -0.79
N GLU A 308 -29.33 17.04 -1.35
CA GLU A 308 -30.26 16.03 -1.86
C GLU A 308 -31.25 15.58 -0.78
N SER A 309 -30.76 15.27 0.42
CA SER A 309 -31.61 14.84 1.56
C SER A 309 -32.55 15.92 2.07
N LYS A 310 -32.23 17.21 1.89
CA LYS A 310 -33.10 18.33 2.29
C LYS A 310 -34.21 18.62 1.27
N GLY A 311 -34.20 17.99 0.10
CA GLY A 311 -35.19 18.24 -0.95
C GLY A 311 -35.22 19.71 -1.40
N MET A 312 -34.09 20.42 -1.29
CA MET A 312 -34.01 21.82 -1.67
C MET A 312 -34.36 21.96 -3.16
N PRO A 313 -35.25 22.92 -3.55
CA PRO A 313 -35.56 23.13 -4.95
C PRO A 313 -34.29 23.53 -5.69
N THR A 314 -33.82 22.70 -6.62
CA THR A 314 -32.62 22.99 -7.41
C THR A 314 -32.88 23.93 -8.59
N GLY A 315 -34.14 24.33 -8.79
CA GLY A 315 -34.57 25.14 -9.93
C GLY A 315 -34.49 24.42 -11.29
N VAL A 316 -34.11 23.13 -11.31
CA VAL A 316 -33.97 22.31 -12.52
C VAL A 316 -34.98 21.15 -12.50
N THR A 317 -35.58 20.85 -13.66
CA THR A 317 -36.58 19.79 -13.82
C THR A 317 -36.04 18.37 -13.70
N MET A 318 -34.71 18.18 -13.80
CA MET A 318 -34.05 16.89 -13.70
C MET A 318 -33.49 16.65 -12.31
N GLN A 319 -33.60 15.41 -11.83
CA GLN A 319 -33.06 15.03 -10.51
C GLN A 319 -31.53 15.27 -10.45
N PRO A 320 -31.05 15.94 -9.40
CA PRO A 320 -29.62 16.05 -9.12
C PRO A 320 -29.01 14.66 -8.91
N HIS A 321 -27.82 14.43 -9.45
CA HIS A 321 -27.10 13.18 -9.24
C HIS A 321 -25.58 13.38 -9.31
N VAL A 322 -24.84 12.43 -8.73
CA VAL A 322 -23.36 12.39 -8.81
C VAL A 322 -22.94 11.39 -9.88
N ARG A 323 -22.33 11.90 -10.96
CA ARG A 323 -21.55 11.04 -11.85
C ARG A 323 -20.32 10.55 -11.09
N GLN A 324 -20.22 9.24 -10.89
CA GLN A 324 -19.19 8.65 -10.03
C GLN A 324 -17.77 8.92 -10.55
N ALA A 325 -16.83 9.03 -9.60
CA ALA A 325 -15.42 9.09 -9.90
C ALA A 325 -14.96 7.76 -10.50
N HIS A 326 -14.02 7.80 -11.44
CA HIS A 326 -13.48 6.57 -12.02
C HIS A 326 -12.08 6.72 -12.58
N TRP A 327 -11.35 5.60 -12.60
CA TRP A 327 -10.09 5.50 -13.32
C TRP A 327 -10.35 5.49 -14.82
N HIS A 328 -9.80 6.48 -15.52
CA HIS A 328 -9.91 6.60 -16.96
C HIS A 328 -8.54 6.34 -17.61
N GLY A 329 -8.42 5.16 -18.21
CA GLY A 329 -7.25 4.72 -18.97
C GLY A 329 -7.49 4.91 -20.46
N TYR A 330 -6.57 5.56 -21.15
CA TYR A 330 -6.63 5.72 -22.61
C TYR A 330 -5.25 5.50 -23.25
N ARG A 331 -5.27 4.98 -24.48
CA ARG A 331 -4.07 4.81 -25.28
C ARG A 331 -3.88 5.96 -26.25
N TYR A 332 -2.65 6.44 -26.39
CA TYR A 332 -2.28 7.59 -27.20
C TYR A 332 -0.95 7.37 -27.92
N GLY A 333 -0.50 8.37 -28.68
CA GLY A 333 0.72 8.32 -29.48
C GLY A 333 0.57 7.49 -30.76
N GLU A 334 1.66 7.39 -31.52
CA GLU A 334 1.68 6.65 -32.78
C GLU A 334 1.35 5.17 -32.55
N GLY A 335 0.34 4.68 -33.28
CA GLY A 335 -0.15 3.31 -33.14
C GLY A 335 -0.78 2.99 -31.78
N ARG A 336 -1.15 4.00 -30.96
CA ARG A 336 -1.77 3.82 -29.63
C ARG A 336 -0.94 2.96 -28.69
N LYS A 337 0.39 3.07 -28.77
CA LYS A 337 1.32 2.26 -27.96
C LYS A 337 1.53 2.81 -26.55
N GLN A 338 1.26 4.10 -26.33
CA GLN A 338 1.41 4.74 -25.02
C GLN A 338 0.09 4.63 -24.26
N PHE A 339 0.14 4.39 -22.96
CA PHE A 339 -1.03 4.34 -22.09
C PHE A 339 -0.94 5.43 -21.03
N LYS A 340 -2.04 6.13 -20.80
CA LYS A 340 -2.18 7.13 -19.74
C LYS A 340 -3.36 6.78 -18.87
N LEU A 341 -3.15 6.82 -17.56
CA LEU A 341 -4.18 6.59 -16.55
C LEU A 341 -4.40 7.87 -15.76
N THR A 342 -5.65 8.28 -15.66
CA THR A 342 -6.06 9.50 -14.96
C THR A 342 -7.21 9.19 -14.01
N PHE A 343 -7.24 9.88 -12.87
CA PHE A 343 -8.41 9.86 -11.99
C PHE A 343 -9.39 10.94 -12.47
N LEU A 344 -10.60 10.56 -12.86
CA LEU A 344 -11.66 11.53 -13.12
C LEU A 344 -12.47 11.72 -11.84
N PRO A 345 -12.50 12.94 -11.26
CA PRO A 345 -13.27 13.23 -10.06
C PRO A 345 -14.79 13.06 -10.32
N PRO A 346 -15.59 12.90 -9.26
CA PRO A 346 -17.04 12.92 -9.39
C PRO A 346 -17.51 14.28 -9.92
N ILE A 347 -18.58 14.26 -10.72
CA ILE A 347 -19.22 15.47 -11.27
C ILE A 347 -20.61 15.58 -10.67
N PHE A 348 -20.92 16.74 -10.09
CA PHE A 348 -22.21 17.05 -9.49
C PHE A 348 -23.12 17.67 -10.55
N VAL A 349 -24.11 16.90 -11.01
CA VAL A 349 -24.99 17.28 -12.12
C VAL A 349 -26.29 17.88 -11.57
N ASN A 350 -26.75 18.98 -12.17
CA ASN A 350 -27.99 19.71 -11.83
C ASN A 350 -28.02 20.30 -10.39
N MET A 351 -26.92 20.91 -9.97
CA MET A 351 -26.77 21.61 -8.68
C MET A 351 -26.65 23.12 -8.86
N HIS A 352 -27.03 23.90 -7.84
CA HIS A 352 -26.83 25.36 -7.83
C HIS A 352 -25.34 25.71 -7.83
N ALA A 353 -24.98 26.70 -8.65
CA ALA A 353 -23.60 27.02 -9.05
C ALA A 353 -22.67 27.53 -7.92
N GLU A 354 -23.17 27.81 -6.72
CA GLU A 354 -22.30 28.27 -5.62
C GLU A 354 -21.37 27.15 -5.08
N ASP A 355 -21.66 25.87 -5.37
CA ASP A 355 -20.87 24.73 -4.90
C ASP A 355 -19.99 24.05 -5.98
N ASN A 356 -20.15 24.42 -7.26
CA ASN A 356 -19.30 23.94 -8.36
C ASN A 356 -18.14 24.92 -8.58
N LEU A 357 -17.09 24.80 -7.76
CA LEU A 357 -15.83 25.55 -7.92
C LEU A 357 -14.93 24.96 -9.02
N GLU A 358 -15.48 24.67 -10.20
CA GLU A 358 -14.65 24.59 -11.40
C GLU A 358 -14.95 25.80 -12.27
N GLU A 359 -13.87 26.51 -12.63
CA GLU A 359 -13.78 27.77 -13.38
C GLU A 359 -13.93 29.07 -12.56
N ARG A 360 -12.85 29.39 -11.82
CA ARG A 360 -12.32 30.76 -11.83
C ARG A 360 -10.86 30.70 -12.27
N ASP A 361 -10.70 30.87 -13.59
CA ASP A 361 -9.51 31.19 -14.40
C ASP A 361 -8.31 30.24 -14.41
#